data_AF-A0A938KPW1-F1
#
_entry.id   AF-A0A938KPW1-F1
#
_cell.length_a   1.000
_cell.length_b   1.000
_cell.length_c   1.000
_cell.angle_alpha   90.00
_cell.angle_beta   90.00
_cell.angle_gamma   90.00
#
_symmetry.space_group_name_H-M   'P 1'
#
loop_
_entity.id
_entity.type
_entity.pdbx_description
1 polymer ?
#
loop_
_entity_poly.entity_id
_entity_poly.type
_entity_poly.pdbx_seq_one_letter_code
_entity_poly.pdbx_strand_id
1 'polypeptide(L)' 'MAAIAPARTKYRKAMKGSRAGNAKRGNTLAFGEYGLQSLTRGPMTGQQIEAARVTISRHLKRKGKLWIRIFPHKPVTKK' A
#
# COMPACT_ATOMS: atom_id res chain seq x y z
N MET A 1 -9.57 -10.24 -11.08
CA MET A 1 -8.76 -9.20 -10.40
C MET A 1 -7.83 -9.92 -9.44
N ALA A 2 -6.53 -9.99 -9.75
CA ALA A 2 -5.59 -10.73 -8.90
C ALA A 2 -5.46 -10.02 -7.55
N ALA A 3 -5.57 -10.75 -6.45
CA ALA A 3 -5.34 -10.22 -5.13
C ALA A 3 -3.91 -9.66 -5.05
N ILE A 4 -3.75 -8.40 -4.65
CA ILE A 4 -2.43 -7.82 -4.37
C ILE A 4 -1.89 -8.53 -3.12
N ALA A 5 -1.09 -9.56 -3.33
CA ALA A 5 -0.48 -10.38 -2.30
C ALA A 5 0.84 -10.96 -2.81
N PRO A 6 1.78 -11.33 -1.93
CA PRO A 6 3.01 -11.98 -2.35
C PRO A 6 2.72 -13.32 -3.02
N ALA A 7 3.33 -13.59 -4.18
CA ALA A 7 3.18 -14.87 -4.88
C ALA A 7 3.71 -16.07 -4.06
N ARG A 8 4.80 -15.86 -3.32
CA ARG A 8 5.41 -16.87 -2.44
C ARG A 8 5.91 -16.19 -1.17
N THR A 9 5.66 -16.81 -0.01
CA THR A 9 6.21 -16.40 1.29
C THR A 9 6.93 -17.57 1.94
N LYS A 10 8.00 -17.31 2.68
CA LYS A 10 8.74 -18.35 3.43
C LYS A 10 7.89 -18.92 4.57
N TYR A 11 7.12 -18.07 5.24
CA TYR A 11 6.26 -18.43 6.36
C TYR A 11 4.87 -17.85 6.16
N ARG A 12 3.83 -18.63 6.50
CA ARG A 12 2.42 -18.22 6.38
C ARG A 12 1.96 -17.27 7.51
N LYS A 13 2.60 -17.33 8.69
CA LYS A 13 2.25 -16.55 9.87
C LYS A 13 3.41 -15.65 10.29
N ALA A 14 3.10 -14.41 10.68
CA ALA A 14 4.08 -13.43 11.14
C ALA A 14 3.57 -12.70 12.40
N MET A 15 4.51 -12.30 13.26
CA MET A 15 4.20 -11.47 14.43
C MET A 15 3.82 -10.05 14.00
N LYS A 16 2.93 -9.38 14.75
CA LYS A 16 2.48 -8.01 14.45
C LYS A 16 3.60 -6.97 14.51
N GLY A 17 4.58 -7.14 15.39
CA GLY A 17 5.71 -6.22 15.57
C GLY A 17 5.28 -4.82 16.06
N SER A 18 6.25 -3.90 16.19
CA SER A 18 6.02 -2.49 16.54
C SER A 18 6.01 -1.60 15.29
N ARG A 19 5.23 -0.51 15.34
CA ARG A 19 5.13 0.52 14.28
C ARG A 19 5.54 1.90 14.82
N ALA A 20 6.48 1.91 15.76
CA ALA A 20 6.98 3.13 16.38
C ALA A 20 7.92 3.88 15.43
N GLY A 21 7.94 5.20 15.58
CA GLY A 21 8.81 6.10 14.80
C GLY A 21 8.24 6.53 13.44
N ASN A 22 8.94 7.46 12.82
CA ASN A 22 8.62 8.00 11.49
C ASN A 22 9.28 7.18 10.37
N ALA A 23 8.71 7.26 9.17
CA ALA A 23 9.28 6.60 8.00
C ALA A 23 10.67 7.18 7.67
N LYS A 24 11.68 6.32 7.70
CA LYS A 24 13.07 6.67 7.33
C LYS A 24 13.31 6.67 5.82
N ARG A 25 12.45 6.01 5.04
CA ARG A 25 12.55 5.84 3.59
C ARG A 25 11.17 5.91 2.94
N GLY A 26 11.13 6.28 1.66
CA GLY A 26 9.88 6.37 0.89
C GLY A 26 9.01 7.59 1.27
N ASN A 27 9.60 8.55 1.97
CA ASN A 27 8.97 9.80 2.41
C ASN A 27 9.18 10.98 1.43
N THR A 28 9.95 10.79 0.36
CA THR A 28 10.15 11.77 -0.72
C THR A 28 9.45 11.31 -2.00
N LEU A 29 9.02 12.22 -2.86
CA LEU A 29 8.42 11.87 -4.15
C LEU A 29 9.49 11.36 -5.11
N ALA A 30 9.36 10.12 -5.57
CA ALA A 30 10.31 9.51 -6.50
C ALA A 30 9.83 9.52 -7.96
N PHE A 31 8.50 9.58 -8.17
CA PHE A 31 7.88 9.51 -9.49
C PHE A 31 6.71 10.50 -9.55
N GLY A 32 6.50 11.09 -10.73
CA GLY A 32 5.44 12.07 -10.95
C GLY A 32 5.70 13.41 -10.29
N GLU A 33 4.70 14.29 -10.37
CA GLU A 33 4.75 15.66 -9.84
C GLU A 33 4.00 15.79 -8.51
N TYR A 34 3.02 14.91 -8.26
CA TYR A 34 2.14 14.96 -7.09
C TYR A 34 2.18 13.64 -6.32
N GLY A 35 2.05 13.72 -5.00
CA GLY A 35 2.03 12.54 -4.13
C GLY A 35 1.10 12.72 -2.93
N LEU A 36 0.72 11.58 -2.35
CA LEU A 36 -0.08 11.52 -1.13
C LEU A 36 0.75 10.95 0.01
N GLN A 37 0.88 11.71 1.10
CA GLN A 37 1.66 11.33 2.27
C GLN A 37 0.74 11.01 3.44
N SER A 38 1.02 9.91 4.15
CA SER A 38 0.33 9.58 5.39
C SER A 38 0.86 10.40 6.55
N LEU A 39 -0.04 11.05 7.30
CA LEU A 39 0.28 11.75 8.54
C LEU A 39 0.19 10.84 9.76
N THR A 40 -0.63 9.78 9.67
CA THR A 40 -0.87 8.85 10.77
C THR A 40 -0.32 7.47 10.45
N ARG A 41 -0.38 6.61 11.46
CA ARG A 41 0.07 5.23 11.38
C ARG A 41 -1.13 4.28 11.36
N GLY A 42 -1.34 3.56 10.26
CA GLY A 42 -2.31 2.46 10.17
C GLY A 42 -1.75 1.23 9.44
N PRO A 43 -2.24 0.01 9.70
CA PRO A 43 -2.15 -1.07 8.71
C PRO A 43 -3.02 -0.70 7.50
N MET A 44 -2.61 -1.12 6.32
CA MET A 44 -3.33 -0.86 5.08
C MET A 44 -3.48 -2.16 4.31
N THR A 45 -4.72 -2.49 3.97
CA THR A 45 -5.06 -3.76 3.31
C THR A 45 -4.94 -3.64 1.79
N GLY A 46 -4.74 -4.77 1.11
CA GLY A 46 -4.74 -4.79 -0.35
C GLY A 46 -6.06 -4.27 -0.96
N GLN A 47 -7.18 -4.49 -0.28
CA GLN A 47 -8.50 -3.98 -0.69
C GLN A 47 -8.58 -2.46 -0.63
N GLN A 48 -8.02 -1.82 0.41
CA GLN A 48 -8.00 -0.36 0.53
C GLN A 48 -7.13 0.28 -0.57
N ILE A 49 -5.99 -0.33 -0.88
CA ILE A 49 -5.10 0.12 -1.96
C ILE A 49 -5.82 0.05 -3.31
N GLU A 50 -6.51 -1.06 -3.56
CA GLU A 50 -7.24 -1.26 -4.81
C GLU A 50 -8.43 -0.30 -4.93
N ALA A 51 -9.17 -0.08 -3.84
CA ALA A 51 -10.25 0.91 -3.80
C ALA A 51 -9.74 2.31 -4.13
N ALA A 52 -8.63 2.74 -3.51
CA ALA A 52 -8.02 4.03 -3.79
C ALA A 52 -7.56 4.15 -5.25
N ARG A 53 -6.89 3.12 -5.79
CA ARG A 53 -6.44 3.07 -7.18
C ARG A 53 -7.60 3.23 -8.16
N VAL A 54 -8.69 2.47 -7.95
CA VAL A 54 -9.88 2.53 -8.81
C VAL A 54 -10.53 3.91 -8.75
N THR A 55 -10.69 4.49 -7.57
CA THR A 55 -11.28 5.83 -7.40
C THR A 55 -10.46 6.90 -8.12
N ILE A 56 -9.14 6.91 -7.92
CA ILE A 56 -8.24 7.87 -8.59
C ILE A 56 -8.29 7.69 -10.11
N SER A 57 -8.21 6.45 -10.60
CA SER A 57 -8.27 6.15 -12.03
C SER A 57 -9.59 6.57 -12.66
N ARG A 58 -10.72 6.38 -11.96
CA ARG A 58 -12.05 6.82 -12.41
C ARG A 58 -12.16 8.34 -12.45
N HIS A 59 -11.69 9.02 -11.41
CA HIS A 59 -11.74 10.47 -11.32
C HIS A 59 -10.91 11.14 -12.44
N LEU A 60 -9.74 10.57 -12.75
CA LEU A 60 -8.90 10.99 -13.86
C LEU A 60 -9.41 10.55 -15.24
N LYS A 61 -10.58 9.88 -15.32
CA LYS A 61 -11.12 9.29 -16.56
C LYS A 61 -10.11 8.39 -17.27
N ARG A 62 -9.29 7.67 -16.49
CA ARG A 62 -8.18 6.81 -16.93
C ARG A 62 -7.08 7.52 -17.73
N LYS A 63 -6.97 8.85 -17.59
CA LYS A 63 -5.89 9.64 -18.17
C LYS A 63 -4.76 9.82 -17.16
N GLY A 64 -3.52 9.86 -17.65
CA GLY A 64 -2.34 10.00 -16.81
C GLY A 64 -1.81 8.69 -16.23
N LYS A 65 -0.68 8.78 -15.54
CA LYS A 65 0.02 7.66 -14.92
C LYS A 65 -0.13 7.74 -13.40
N LEU A 66 -0.37 6.59 -12.77
CA LEU A 66 -0.49 6.45 -11.32
C LEU A 66 0.54 5.43 -10.83
N TRP A 67 1.29 5.80 -9.79
CA TRP A 67 2.25 4.91 -9.14
C TRP A 67 1.79 4.56 -7.73
N ILE A 68 1.76 3.26 -7.42
CA ILE A 68 1.50 2.76 -6.06
C ILE A 68 2.85 2.38 -5.45
N ARG A 69 3.22 3.05 -4.35
CA ARG A 69 4.54 2.89 -3.70
C ARG A 69 4.52 1.97 -2.48
N ILE A 70 3.41 1.27 -2.28
CA ILE A 70 3.11 0.45 -1.11
C ILE A 70 2.66 -0.94 -1.55
N PHE A 71 3.02 -1.95 -0.79
CA PHE A 71 2.63 -3.33 -1.07
C PHE A 71 2.28 -4.09 0.21
N PRO A 72 1.13 -4.80 0.26
CA PRO A 72 0.68 -5.57 1.41
C PRO A 72 1.48 -6.89 1.53
N HIS A 73 2.69 -6.81 2.06
CA HIS A 73 3.59 -7.95 2.21
C HIS A 73 3.35 -8.78 3.49
N LYS A 74 2.69 -8.20 4.49
CA LYS A 74 2.57 -8.81 5.82
C LYS A 74 1.24 -9.56 5.97
N PRO A 75 1.25 -10.88 6.25
CA PRO A 75 0.03 -11.63 6.48
C PRO A 75 -0.60 -11.27 7.83
N VAL A 76 -1.94 -11.25 7.89
CA VAL A 76 -2.74 -11.06 9.11
C VAL A 76 -3.70 -12.23 9.24
N THR A 77 -3.70 -12.90 10.40
CA THR A 77 -4.57 -14.05 10.69
C THR A 77 -5.69 -13.68 11.66
N LYS A 78 -6.89 -14.21 11.42
CA LYS A 78 -8.04 -14.20 12.35
C LYS A 78 -8.22 -15.61 12.93
N LYS A 79 -8.75 -15.73 14.16
CA LYS A 79 -9.21 -17.01 14.70
C LYS A 79 -10.48 -17.44 13.99
#